data_AF-A0A7C1WHF9-F1
#
_entry.id   AF-A0A7C1WHF9-F1
#
_cell.length_a   1.000
_cell.length_b   1.000
_cell.length_c   1.000
_cell.angle_alpha   90.00
_cell.angle_beta   90.00
_cell.angle_gamma   90.00
#
_symmetry.space_group_name_H-M   'P 1'
#
loop_
_entity.id
_entity.type
_entity.pdbx_description
1 polymer ?
#
loop_
_entity_poly.entity_id
_entity_poly.type
_entity_poly.pdbx_seq_one_letter_code
_entity_poly.pdbx_strand_id
1 'polypeptide(L)'
;MIPTRSLLLFSLLAAACATPREAPASAMTADGRKAYLVSDGGNAVAIVDRWNGRVEATLTFRGKAADVVVVEPLHAAALSLPDEDRVAFVNLASNSESGEVRVGIGPRPGPLAVSPDGSFLFVGNLGDHTVSILATRTDPPRVVARVQIDGAPLAITAAEPGAHFWVATEGSAAPLEVERTGLDAYLPPPPPPIDPAETKTQVLVLGMIHDGHRTSELWGLEQVRETIRRFRPEAILCEIPPDRWERAREEFDRTGTVEEPRVRRFPEYIDAMLPLRRELGFTVEPCAAWTKEMNDLRNRRLKALETDPRLAALREAYHAAEEKVEARLAADPIVEDDPRVIHSARYDERTELELGPYDRFLDRYIGPGGWTQINRGHFALIEAALDRHRGERVLITFGAGHKYWILEHLAERPDVEILDAEPFLP
;
A
#
# COMPACT_ATOMS: atom_id res chain seq x y z
N MET A 1 44.91 -30.40 5.55
CA MET A 1 43.55 -30.95 5.29
C MET A 1 42.54 -29.94 5.78
N ILE A 2 41.96 -29.17 4.86
CA ILE A 2 40.90 -28.18 5.12
C ILE A 2 39.61 -28.84 4.64
N PRO A 3 38.53 -28.90 5.44
CA PRO A 3 37.29 -29.49 4.97
C PRO A 3 36.60 -28.52 4.00
N THR A 4 36.28 -29.06 2.84
CA THR A 4 35.54 -28.49 1.72
C THR A 4 34.05 -28.30 2.08
N ARG A 5 33.69 -27.13 2.63
CA ARG A 5 32.30 -26.61 2.61
C ARG A 5 32.32 -25.08 2.69
N SER A 6 32.61 -24.39 1.58
CA SER A 6 32.35 -22.93 1.43
C SER A 6 32.45 -22.38 0.00
N LEU A 7 32.53 -23.22 -1.05
CA LEU A 7 32.80 -22.76 -2.42
C LEU A 7 31.56 -22.49 -3.30
N LEU A 8 30.35 -22.50 -2.74
CA LEU A 8 29.11 -22.22 -3.48
C LEU A 8 28.47 -20.85 -3.19
N LEU A 9 29.05 -20.05 -2.28
CA LEU A 9 28.48 -18.75 -1.86
C LEU A 9 29.10 -17.53 -2.58
N PHE A 10 30.09 -17.72 -3.46
CA PHE A 10 30.87 -16.61 -4.04
C PHE A 10 30.57 -16.31 -5.53
N SER A 11 29.73 -17.10 -6.21
CA SER A 11 29.39 -16.88 -7.63
C SER A 11 28.10 -16.08 -7.86
N LEU A 12 27.28 -15.83 -6.83
CA LEU A 12 26.05 -15.04 -6.96
C LEU A 12 26.27 -13.52 -6.81
N LEU A 13 27.37 -13.07 -6.18
CA LEU A 13 27.69 -11.64 -6.07
C LEU A 13 28.64 -11.11 -7.17
N ALA A 14 29.38 -11.99 -7.86
CA ALA A 14 30.43 -11.54 -8.79
C ALA A 14 29.91 -11.15 -10.19
N ALA A 15 28.67 -11.49 -10.56
CA ALA A 15 28.09 -11.10 -11.85
C ALA A 15 27.22 -9.83 -11.78
N ALA A 16 26.92 -9.31 -10.58
CA ALA A 16 26.18 -8.06 -10.39
C ALA A 16 27.10 -6.84 -10.21
N CYS A 17 28.42 -7.01 -10.27
CA CYS A 17 29.39 -5.98 -9.91
C CYS A 17 30.53 -5.89 -10.93
N ALA A 18 30.20 -5.68 -12.21
CA ALA A 18 31.13 -5.16 -13.20
C ALA A 18 30.34 -4.37 -14.25
N THR A 19 30.38 -3.05 -14.13
CA THR A 19 29.65 -1.99 -14.85
C THR A 19 28.32 -1.55 -14.19
N PRO A 20 28.17 -0.26 -13.80
CA PRO A 20 26.95 0.27 -13.20
C PRO A 20 25.94 0.54 -14.31
N ARG A 21 25.28 -0.52 -14.76
CA ARG A 21 23.95 -0.40 -15.35
C ARG A 21 23.08 -1.26 -14.43
N GLU A 22 22.35 -0.60 -13.52
CA GLU A 22 21.30 -1.25 -12.74
C GLU A 22 20.44 -2.04 -13.73
N ALA A 23 20.56 -3.36 -13.74
CA ALA A 23 19.54 -4.16 -14.38
C ALA A 23 18.27 -3.88 -13.56
N PRO A 24 17.21 -3.29 -14.16
CA PRO A 24 15.99 -3.04 -13.40
C PRO A 24 15.49 -4.37 -12.84
N ALA A 25 14.89 -4.32 -11.65
CA ALA A 25 14.28 -5.51 -11.08
C ALA A 25 13.28 -6.10 -12.08
N SER A 26 13.28 -7.42 -12.25
CA SER A 26 12.33 -8.10 -13.14
C SER A 26 10.89 -7.91 -12.66
N ALA A 27 10.68 -7.87 -11.33
CA ALA A 27 9.44 -7.40 -10.70
C ALA A 27 9.66 -6.82 -9.31
N MET A 28 8.67 -6.04 -8.83
CA MET A 28 8.64 -5.49 -7.47
C MET A 28 7.24 -5.57 -6.87
N THR A 29 7.16 -5.70 -5.54
CA THR A 29 5.89 -5.54 -4.82
C THR A 29 5.40 -4.09 -4.88
N ALA A 30 4.08 -3.86 -4.77
CA ALA A 30 3.50 -2.53 -4.90
C ALA A 30 4.04 -1.54 -3.84
N ASP A 31 4.37 -2.04 -2.65
CA ASP A 31 5.02 -1.28 -1.58
C ASP A 31 6.52 -0.98 -1.85
N GLY A 32 7.07 -1.50 -2.94
CA GLY A 32 8.47 -1.36 -3.34
C GLY A 32 9.46 -2.12 -2.45
N ARG A 33 9.00 -2.98 -1.54
CA ARG A 33 9.78 -3.72 -0.55
C ARG A 33 10.69 -4.78 -1.17
N LYS A 34 10.09 -5.68 -1.94
CA LYS A 34 10.77 -6.83 -2.51
C LYS A 34 11.01 -6.61 -3.98
N ALA A 35 12.24 -6.86 -4.42
CA ALA A 35 12.57 -7.09 -5.81
C ALA A 35 12.70 -8.58 -6.06
N TYR A 36 12.18 -9.04 -7.19
CA TYR A 36 12.38 -10.37 -7.71
C TYR A 36 13.33 -10.26 -8.90
N LEU A 37 14.47 -10.95 -8.81
CA LEU A 37 15.53 -10.92 -9.82
C LEU A 37 15.72 -12.31 -10.40
N VAL A 38 15.37 -12.50 -11.66
CA VAL A 38 15.66 -13.74 -12.39
C VAL A 38 17.16 -13.80 -12.69
N SER A 39 17.81 -14.92 -12.35
CA SER A 39 19.23 -15.12 -12.65
C SER A 39 19.48 -15.15 -14.15
N ASP A 40 20.68 -14.76 -14.60
CA ASP A 40 21.07 -14.79 -16.02
C ASP A 40 20.89 -16.18 -16.67
N GLY A 41 21.03 -17.24 -15.87
CA GLY A 41 20.78 -18.61 -16.30
C GLY A 41 19.32 -19.07 -16.22
N GLY A 42 18.42 -18.26 -15.65
CA GLY A 42 17.01 -18.55 -15.38
C GLY A 42 16.74 -19.58 -14.29
N ASN A 43 17.76 -20.26 -13.78
CA ASN A 43 17.60 -21.38 -12.84
C ASN A 43 17.32 -20.95 -11.39
N ALA A 44 17.35 -19.64 -11.11
CA ALA A 44 17.07 -19.11 -9.79
C ALA A 44 16.40 -17.74 -9.84
N VAL A 45 15.61 -17.44 -8.81
CA VAL A 45 15.09 -16.09 -8.55
C VAL A 45 15.53 -15.65 -7.17
N ALA A 46 16.27 -14.53 -7.12
CA ALA A 46 16.63 -13.88 -5.87
C ALA A 46 15.51 -12.93 -5.44
N ILE A 47 15.12 -13.05 -4.18
CA ILE A 47 14.16 -12.14 -3.54
C ILE A 47 14.99 -11.18 -2.69
N VAL A 48 15.01 -9.92 -3.10
CA VAL A 48 15.86 -8.89 -2.51
C VAL A 48 15.00 -7.90 -1.76
N ASP A 49 15.33 -7.69 -0.49
CA ASP A 49 14.85 -6.54 0.26
C ASP A 49 15.52 -5.28 -0.32
N ARG A 50 14.73 -4.48 -1.03
CA ARG A 50 15.23 -3.27 -1.69
C ARG A 50 15.62 -2.18 -0.71
N TRP A 51 15.19 -2.26 0.55
CA TRP A 51 15.50 -1.25 1.55
C TRP A 51 16.90 -1.40 2.16
N ASN A 52 17.48 -2.61 2.13
CA ASN A 52 18.83 -2.86 2.63
C ASN A 52 19.74 -3.59 1.62
N GLY A 53 19.21 -3.94 0.45
CA GLY A 53 19.92 -4.63 -0.62
C GLY A 53 20.25 -6.10 -0.33
N ARG A 54 19.69 -6.68 0.73
CA ARG A 54 19.96 -8.08 1.11
C ARG A 54 19.04 -9.03 0.37
N VAL A 55 19.60 -10.16 -0.04
CA VAL A 55 18.84 -11.31 -0.52
C VAL A 55 18.14 -11.95 0.68
N GLU A 56 16.82 -11.85 0.75
CA GLU A 56 15.98 -12.52 1.77
C GLU A 56 15.88 -14.02 1.49
N ALA A 57 15.77 -14.38 0.21
CA ALA A 57 15.64 -15.76 -0.23
C ALA A 57 16.17 -15.95 -1.65
N THR A 58 16.50 -17.18 -2.00
CA THR A 58 16.79 -17.59 -3.37
C THR A 58 16.01 -18.85 -3.67
N LEU A 59 15.13 -18.75 -4.66
CA LEU A 59 14.36 -19.87 -5.17
C LEU A 59 15.08 -20.50 -6.33
N THR A 60 15.12 -21.82 -6.39
CA THR A 60 15.73 -22.57 -7.48
C THR A 60 14.69 -23.42 -8.18
N PHE A 61 14.76 -23.46 -9.50
CA PHE A 61 13.84 -24.20 -10.36
C PHE A 61 14.59 -25.26 -11.15
N ARG A 62 13.88 -26.28 -11.64
CA ARG A 62 14.48 -27.32 -12.48
C ARG A 62 14.76 -26.78 -13.89
N GLY A 63 13.81 -26.04 -14.45
CA GLY A 63 13.96 -25.30 -15.72
C GLY A 63 14.46 -23.87 -15.56
N LYS A 64 14.47 -23.13 -16.67
CA LYS A 64 14.80 -21.70 -16.68
C LYS A 64 13.54 -20.86 -16.57
N ALA A 65 13.43 -20.03 -15.55
CA ALA A 65 12.47 -18.94 -15.49
C ALA A 65 12.78 -17.91 -16.58
N ALA A 66 11.76 -17.53 -17.36
CA ALA A 66 11.88 -16.52 -18.39
C ALA A 66 11.56 -15.12 -17.85
N ASP A 67 10.51 -15.01 -17.04
CA ASP A 67 10.01 -13.74 -16.54
C ASP A 67 9.36 -13.90 -15.16
N VAL A 68 9.18 -12.79 -14.44
CA VAL A 68 8.50 -12.72 -13.14
C VAL A 68 7.68 -11.44 -13.04
N VAL A 69 6.48 -11.52 -12.46
CA VAL A 69 5.62 -10.36 -12.12
C VAL A 69 4.99 -10.54 -10.74
N VAL A 70 4.69 -9.46 -10.03
CA VAL A 70 3.93 -9.52 -8.76
C VAL A 70 2.43 -9.46 -9.05
N VAL A 71 1.67 -10.39 -8.47
CA VAL A 71 0.21 -10.51 -8.58
C VAL A 71 -0.40 -10.31 -7.20
N GLU A 72 -0.73 -9.05 -6.89
CA GLU A 72 -1.20 -8.63 -5.56
C GLU A 72 -2.46 -9.40 -5.07
N PRO A 73 -3.52 -9.64 -5.89
CA PRO A 73 -4.68 -10.39 -5.42
C PRO A 73 -4.38 -11.82 -4.97
N LEU A 74 -3.31 -12.41 -5.50
CA LEU A 74 -2.84 -13.76 -5.11
C LEU A 74 -1.83 -13.73 -3.96
N HIS A 75 -1.40 -12.55 -3.51
CA HIS A 75 -0.27 -12.38 -2.60
C HIS A 75 0.95 -13.20 -3.04
N ALA A 76 1.22 -13.21 -4.35
CA ALA A 76 2.25 -14.05 -4.96
C ALA A 76 2.99 -13.34 -6.10
N ALA A 77 4.24 -13.75 -6.34
CA ALA A 77 4.95 -13.49 -7.59
C ALA A 77 4.70 -14.66 -8.55
N ALA A 78 4.32 -14.37 -9.80
CA ALA A 78 4.13 -15.35 -10.85
C ALA A 78 5.40 -15.45 -11.70
N LEU A 79 5.84 -16.67 -12.00
CA LEU A 79 7.03 -16.95 -12.80
C LEU A 79 6.67 -17.81 -14.01
N SER A 80 7.15 -17.45 -15.20
CA SER A 80 7.01 -18.27 -16.40
C SER A 80 8.16 -19.28 -16.49
N LEU A 81 7.82 -20.56 -16.64
CA LEU A 81 8.78 -21.67 -16.73
C LEU A 81 8.65 -22.35 -18.10
N PRO A 82 9.30 -21.81 -19.16
CA PRO A 82 9.17 -22.28 -20.53
C PRO A 82 9.54 -23.74 -20.77
N ASP A 83 10.52 -24.27 -20.03
CA ASP A 83 10.95 -25.68 -20.17
C ASP A 83 9.95 -26.66 -19.51
N GLU A 84 9.02 -26.15 -18.71
CA GLU A 84 8.05 -26.92 -17.93
C GLU A 84 6.59 -26.67 -18.37
N ASP A 85 6.38 -25.83 -19.40
CA ASP A 85 5.08 -25.41 -19.92
C ASP A 85 4.09 -24.96 -18.82
N ARG A 86 4.58 -24.16 -17.86
CA ARG A 86 3.78 -23.73 -16.70
C ARG A 86 4.11 -22.34 -16.20
N VAL A 87 3.20 -21.81 -15.38
CA VAL A 87 3.44 -20.64 -14.51
C VAL A 87 3.45 -21.12 -13.05
N ALA A 88 4.49 -20.77 -12.30
CA ALA A 88 4.60 -21.04 -10.86
C ALA A 88 4.25 -19.79 -10.04
N PHE A 89 3.63 -19.95 -8.87
CA PHE A 89 3.30 -18.87 -7.95
C PHE A 89 4.11 -18.98 -6.67
N VAL A 90 4.82 -17.92 -6.31
CA VAL A 90 5.64 -17.81 -5.10
C VAL A 90 4.95 -16.88 -4.12
N ASN A 91 4.59 -17.38 -2.95
CA ASN A 91 3.96 -16.56 -1.92
C ASN A 91 4.92 -15.46 -1.44
N LEU A 92 4.44 -14.21 -1.42
CA LEU A 92 5.26 -13.04 -1.09
C LEU A 92 5.71 -13.01 0.37
N ALA A 93 4.95 -13.62 1.28
CA ALA A 93 5.24 -13.65 2.70
C ALA A 93 6.23 -14.76 3.07
N SER A 94 5.95 -16.00 2.65
CA SER A 94 6.78 -17.16 2.98
C SER A 94 8.00 -17.32 2.09
N ASN A 95 8.06 -16.61 0.96
CA ASN A 95 9.10 -16.75 -0.05
C ASN A 95 9.22 -18.21 -0.57
N SER A 96 8.09 -18.93 -0.70
CA SER A 96 8.04 -20.32 -1.17
C SER A 96 7.02 -20.50 -2.29
N GLU A 97 7.22 -21.50 -3.14
CA GLU A 97 6.20 -21.89 -4.13
C GLU A 97 4.90 -22.28 -3.39
N SER A 98 3.79 -21.75 -3.87
CA SER A 98 2.46 -21.83 -3.25
C SER A 98 1.41 -22.44 -4.19
N GLY A 99 1.71 -22.53 -5.47
CA GLY A 99 0.85 -23.11 -6.49
C GLY A 99 1.43 -22.98 -7.88
N GLU A 100 0.72 -23.53 -8.87
CA GLU A 100 1.11 -23.48 -10.28
C GLU A 100 -0.12 -23.58 -11.18
N VAL A 101 0.01 -23.12 -12.43
CA VAL A 101 -0.98 -23.34 -13.48
C VAL A 101 -0.29 -23.91 -14.72
N ARG A 102 -0.77 -25.09 -15.14
CA ARG A 102 -0.36 -25.80 -16.37
C ARG A 102 -1.50 -25.87 -17.38
N VAL A 103 -2.68 -26.26 -16.91
CA VAL A 103 -3.83 -26.51 -17.78
C VAL A 103 -4.25 -25.22 -18.47
N GLY A 104 -4.28 -25.26 -19.80
CA GLY A 104 -4.66 -24.11 -20.63
C GLY A 104 -3.55 -23.09 -20.86
N ILE A 105 -2.35 -23.25 -20.30
CA ILE A 105 -1.18 -22.45 -20.70
C ILE A 105 -0.66 -22.97 -22.04
N GLY A 106 -0.25 -22.06 -22.94
CA GLY A 106 0.37 -22.43 -24.21
C GLY A 106 1.82 -22.89 -23.99
N PRO A 107 2.41 -23.63 -24.94
CA PRO A 107 3.78 -24.11 -24.83
C PRO A 107 4.78 -22.95 -24.75
N ARG A 108 5.84 -23.16 -23.97
CA ARG A 108 6.95 -22.23 -23.72
C ARG A 108 6.46 -20.84 -23.27
N PRO A 109 5.80 -20.72 -22.12
CA PRO A 109 5.42 -19.42 -21.56
C PRO A 109 6.66 -18.55 -21.36
N GLY A 110 6.58 -17.29 -21.81
CA GLY A 110 7.67 -16.31 -21.79
C GLY A 110 7.25 -15.04 -21.04
N PRO A 111 7.02 -13.91 -21.74
CA PRO A 111 6.71 -12.63 -21.10
C PRO A 111 5.38 -12.66 -20.33
N LEU A 112 5.36 -12.00 -19.18
CA LEU A 112 4.21 -11.88 -18.29
C LEU A 112 3.78 -10.42 -18.13
N ALA A 113 2.47 -10.19 -17.92
CA ALA A 113 1.96 -8.88 -17.49
C ALA A 113 0.69 -9.04 -16.64
N VAL A 114 0.50 -8.16 -15.65
CA VAL A 114 -0.69 -8.16 -14.79
C VAL A 114 -1.56 -6.96 -15.16
N SER A 115 -2.88 -7.13 -15.18
CA SER A 115 -3.80 -5.99 -15.34
C SER A 115 -3.73 -5.04 -14.13
N PRO A 116 -3.93 -3.72 -14.29
CA PRO A 116 -3.79 -2.78 -13.18
C PRO A 116 -4.70 -3.05 -11.96
N ASP A 117 -5.88 -3.62 -12.18
CA ASP A 117 -6.83 -4.05 -11.14
C ASP A 117 -6.47 -5.41 -10.50
N GLY A 118 -5.39 -6.01 -11.00
CA GLY A 118 -4.87 -7.32 -10.62
C GLY A 118 -5.69 -8.51 -11.10
N SER A 119 -6.83 -8.30 -11.79
CA SER A 119 -7.81 -9.35 -12.12
C SER A 119 -7.31 -10.38 -13.13
N PHE A 120 -6.34 -10.01 -13.97
CA PHE A 120 -5.79 -10.88 -15.01
C PHE A 120 -4.27 -10.93 -15.02
N LEU A 121 -3.74 -12.13 -15.31
CA LEU A 121 -2.33 -12.37 -15.67
C LEU A 121 -2.28 -12.80 -17.15
N PHE A 122 -1.56 -12.06 -17.97
CA PHE A 122 -1.31 -12.35 -19.38
C PHE A 122 0.01 -13.12 -19.53
N VAL A 123 -0.02 -14.20 -20.30
CA VAL A 123 1.12 -15.10 -20.50
C VAL A 123 1.38 -15.28 -22.00
N GLY A 124 2.46 -14.70 -22.50
CA GLY A 124 2.89 -14.89 -23.88
C GLY A 124 3.48 -16.28 -24.08
N ASN A 125 2.94 -17.05 -25.02
CA ASN A 125 3.37 -18.41 -25.30
C ASN A 125 4.20 -18.43 -26.58
N LEU A 126 5.50 -18.66 -26.40
CA LEU A 126 6.48 -18.60 -27.49
C LEU A 126 6.34 -19.78 -28.46
N GLY A 127 5.83 -20.92 -27.98
CA GLY A 127 5.80 -22.15 -28.77
C GLY A 127 4.66 -22.21 -29.80
N ASP A 128 3.55 -21.52 -29.56
CA ASP A 128 2.36 -21.54 -30.43
C ASP A 128 1.86 -20.15 -30.85
N HIS A 129 2.60 -19.09 -30.50
CA HIS A 129 2.26 -17.70 -30.83
C HIS A 129 0.88 -17.31 -30.32
N THR A 130 0.62 -17.59 -29.05
CA THR A 130 -0.62 -17.22 -28.38
C THR A 130 -0.37 -16.40 -27.12
N VAL A 131 -1.41 -15.76 -26.59
CA VAL A 131 -1.43 -15.20 -25.23
C VAL A 131 -2.49 -15.95 -24.42
N SER A 132 -2.08 -16.56 -23.31
CA SER A 132 -3.00 -17.20 -22.36
C SER A 132 -3.38 -16.16 -21.29
N ILE A 133 -4.68 -16.07 -20.97
CA ILE A 133 -5.21 -15.11 -20.01
C ILE A 133 -5.69 -15.86 -18.77
N LEU A 134 -5.04 -15.62 -17.64
CA LEU A 134 -5.40 -16.16 -16.32
C LEU A 134 -6.33 -15.20 -15.59
N ALA A 135 -7.42 -15.71 -15.02
CA ALA A 135 -8.16 -15.00 -13.97
C ALA A 135 -7.48 -15.26 -12.62
N THR A 136 -7.13 -14.20 -11.90
CA THR A 136 -6.36 -14.26 -10.64
C THR A 136 -7.26 -14.30 -9.40
N ARG A 137 -8.50 -13.81 -9.53
CA ARG A 137 -9.48 -13.74 -8.43
C ARG A 137 -10.35 -15.00 -8.31
N THR A 138 -10.00 -16.06 -9.03
CA THR A 138 -10.63 -17.37 -8.86
C THR A 138 -9.78 -18.22 -7.93
N ASP A 139 -10.41 -19.11 -7.17
CA ASP A 139 -9.72 -20.06 -6.31
C ASP A 139 -9.94 -21.51 -6.80
N PRO A 140 -8.94 -22.17 -7.39
CA PRO A 140 -7.59 -21.66 -7.73
C PRO A 140 -7.59 -20.72 -8.95
N PRO A 141 -6.50 -19.93 -9.18
CA PRO A 141 -6.34 -19.15 -10.39
C PRO A 141 -6.29 -20.08 -11.62
N ARG A 142 -6.89 -19.67 -12.74
CA ARG A 142 -6.97 -20.52 -13.94
C ARG A 142 -7.00 -19.73 -15.24
N VAL A 143 -6.62 -20.39 -16.32
CA VAL A 143 -6.77 -19.85 -17.69
C VAL A 143 -8.26 -19.74 -18.02
N VAL A 144 -8.67 -18.57 -18.49
CA VAL A 144 -10.05 -18.26 -18.89
C VAL A 144 -10.17 -17.95 -20.38
N ALA A 145 -9.07 -17.61 -21.05
CA ALA A 145 -9.02 -17.43 -22.50
C ALA A 145 -7.62 -17.66 -23.05
N ARG A 146 -7.55 -17.91 -24.36
CA ARG A 146 -6.30 -17.91 -25.14
C ARG A 146 -6.53 -17.18 -26.45
N VAL A 147 -5.64 -16.26 -26.80
CA VAL A 147 -5.74 -15.43 -27.99
C VAL A 147 -4.59 -15.76 -28.93
N GLN A 148 -4.91 -16.03 -30.20
CA GLN A 148 -3.89 -16.19 -31.24
C GLN A 148 -3.32 -14.82 -31.63
N ILE A 149 -2.01 -14.74 -31.82
CA ILE A 149 -1.33 -13.54 -32.30
C ILE A 149 -0.41 -13.88 -33.48
N ASP A 150 -0.01 -12.85 -34.23
CA ASP A 150 0.92 -12.98 -35.34
C ASP A 150 2.36 -12.81 -34.84
N GLY A 151 3.05 -13.94 -34.66
CA GLY A 151 4.47 -14.01 -34.29
C GLY A 151 4.72 -14.31 -32.81
N ALA A 152 5.98 -14.55 -32.46
CA ALA A 152 6.36 -14.87 -31.08
C ALA A 152 6.24 -13.61 -30.19
N PRO A 153 5.55 -13.71 -29.04
CA PRO A 153 5.42 -12.57 -28.11
C PRO A 153 6.76 -12.26 -27.43
N LEU A 154 7.20 -11.01 -27.51
CA LEU A 154 8.44 -10.52 -26.90
C LEU A 154 8.21 -9.77 -25.60
N ALA A 155 7.15 -8.98 -25.51
CA ALA A 155 6.77 -8.22 -24.33
C ALA A 155 5.26 -8.02 -24.29
N ILE A 156 4.69 -7.95 -23.09
CA ILE A 156 3.26 -7.70 -22.87
C ILE A 156 3.11 -6.57 -21.86
N THR A 157 2.14 -5.68 -22.08
CA THR A 157 1.77 -4.64 -21.11
C THR A 157 0.26 -4.42 -21.09
N ALA A 158 -0.27 -3.98 -19.95
CA ALA A 158 -1.67 -3.61 -19.76
C ALA A 158 -1.72 -2.25 -19.07
N ALA A 159 -2.48 -1.31 -19.62
CA ALA A 159 -2.47 0.08 -19.19
C ALA A 159 -3.67 0.46 -18.29
N GLU A 160 -4.82 -0.21 -18.42
CA GLU A 160 -6.05 0.18 -17.70
C GLU A 160 -6.84 -1.02 -17.14
N PRO A 161 -7.65 -0.81 -16.08
CA PRO A 161 -8.74 -1.71 -15.65
C PRO A 161 -9.84 -1.88 -16.72
N GLY A 162 -9.52 -2.17 -17.98
CA GLY A 162 -10.51 -2.18 -19.06
C GLY A 162 -9.93 -2.69 -20.38
N ALA A 163 -10.71 -3.55 -21.04
CA ALA A 163 -10.61 -4.22 -22.35
C ALA A 163 -9.28 -4.54 -23.06
N HIS A 164 -8.13 -3.87 -22.88
CA HIS A 164 -6.99 -4.03 -23.78
C HIS A 164 -5.68 -4.41 -23.10
N PHE A 165 -4.83 -5.12 -23.83
CA PHE A 165 -3.40 -5.27 -23.55
C PHE A 165 -2.62 -5.17 -24.86
N TRP A 166 -1.35 -4.81 -24.77
CA TRP A 166 -0.46 -4.67 -25.93
C TRP A 166 0.62 -5.73 -25.91
N VAL A 167 0.90 -6.30 -27.07
CA VAL A 167 1.91 -7.33 -27.27
C VAL A 167 2.89 -6.88 -28.33
N ALA A 168 4.17 -6.78 -27.99
CA ALA A 168 5.22 -6.68 -29.00
C ALA A 168 5.52 -8.08 -29.54
N THR A 169 5.53 -8.26 -30.87
CA THR A 169 5.80 -9.55 -31.51
C THR A 169 7.03 -9.49 -32.41
N GLU A 170 7.73 -10.62 -32.54
CA GLU A 170 8.85 -10.75 -33.47
C GLU A 170 8.42 -10.41 -34.91
N GLY A 171 9.17 -9.51 -35.56
CA GLY A 171 8.93 -9.12 -36.95
C GLY A 171 7.84 -8.05 -37.14
N SER A 172 7.15 -7.61 -36.08
CA SER A 172 6.20 -6.49 -36.17
C SER A 172 6.89 -5.14 -35.97
N ALA A 173 6.41 -4.12 -36.70
CA ALA A 173 6.87 -2.73 -36.57
C ALA A 173 6.15 -1.96 -35.44
N ALA A 174 5.05 -2.50 -34.90
CA ALA A 174 4.25 -1.89 -33.86
C ALA A 174 3.66 -2.95 -32.88
N PRO A 175 3.40 -2.60 -31.61
CA PRO A 175 2.70 -3.50 -30.70
C PRO A 175 1.28 -3.82 -31.20
N LEU A 176 0.89 -5.08 -31.10
CA LEU A 176 -0.47 -5.54 -31.35
C LEU A 176 -1.35 -5.19 -30.14
N GLU A 177 -2.41 -4.43 -30.36
CA GLU A 177 -3.47 -4.24 -29.36
C GLU A 177 -4.43 -5.42 -29.41
N VAL A 178 -4.71 -6.01 -28.24
CA VAL A 178 -5.59 -7.17 -28.10
C VAL A 178 -6.74 -6.83 -27.17
N GLU A 179 -7.97 -6.95 -27.67
CA GLU A 179 -9.19 -6.77 -26.91
C GLU A 179 -9.56 -8.04 -26.10
N ARG A 180 -10.03 -7.83 -24.88
CA ARG A 180 -10.45 -8.83 -23.89
C ARG A 180 -11.96 -9.04 -23.95
N THR A 181 -12.44 -9.66 -25.03
CA THR A 181 -13.88 -9.92 -25.18
C THR A 181 -14.35 -11.06 -24.26
N GLY A 182 -15.44 -10.85 -23.53
CA GLY A 182 -16.11 -11.91 -22.75
C GLY A 182 -15.44 -12.28 -21.42
N LEU A 183 -14.57 -11.40 -20.89
CA LEU A 183 -13.89 -11.61 -19.61
C LEU A 183 -14.54 -10.89 -18.42
N ASP A 184 -15.65 -10.18 -18.64
CA ASP A 184 -16.30 -9.34 -17.62
C ASP A 184 -16.75 -10.14 -16.38
N ALA A 185 -17.10 -11.42 -16.55
CA ALA A 185 -17.48 -12.31 -15.45
C ALA A 185 -16.33 -12.59 -14.45
N TYR A 186 -15.10 -12.22 -14.76
CA TYR A 186 -13.91 -12.39 -13.90
C TYR A 186 -13.40 -11.07 -13.32
N LEU A 187 -14.02 -9.94 -13.67
CA LEU A 187 -13.74 -8.65 -13.05
C LEU A 187 -14.41 -8.58 -11.67
N PRO A 188 -13.86 -7.81 -10.72
CA PRO A 188 -14.62 -7.41 -9.54
C PRO A 188 -15.91 -6.72 -10.00
N PRO A 189 -17.03 -6.92 -9.28
CA PRO A 189 -18.24 -6.18 -9.60
C PRO A 189 -17.92 -4.68 -9.54
N PRO A 190 -18.44 -3.86 -10.48
CA PRO A 190 -18.28 -2.42 -10.37
C PRO A 190 -18.85 -1.98 -9.01
N PRO A 191 -18.25 -0.95 -8.36
CA PRO A 191 -18.89 -0.35 -7.21
C PRO A 191 -20.32 0.04 -7.61
N PRO A 192 -21.31 -0.16 -6.72
CA PRO A 192 -22.69 0.20 -7.02
C PRO A 192 -22.74 1.67 -7.45
N PRO A 193 -23.46 2.02 -8.52
CA PRO A 193 -23.56 3.40 -8.98
C PRO A 193 -24.16 4.25 -7.85
N ILE A 194 -23.58 5.43 -7.63
CA ILE A 194 -24.09 6.40 -6.66
C ILE A 194 -25.48 6.81 -7.12
N ASP A 195 -26.52 6.44 -6.37
CA ASP A 195 -27.86 6.95 -6.62
C ASP A 195 -27.91 8.39 -6.09
N PRO A 196 -28.21 9.41 -6.92
CA PRO A 196 -28.33 10.79 -6.46
C PRO A 196 -29.42 10.99 -5.39
N ALA A 197 -30.35 10.04 -5.25
CA ALA A 197 -31.36 10.00 -4.21
C ALA A 197 -30.91 9.27 -2.92
N GLU A 198 -29.75 8.59 -2.95
CA GLU A 198 -29.16 7.95 -1.77
C GLU A 198 -28.74 9.02 -0.75
N THR A 199 -29.05 8.77 0.53
CA THR A 199 -28.59 9.64 1.61
C THR A 199 -27.06 9.67 1.58
N LYS A 200 -26.47 10.87 1.56
CA LYS A 200 -25.02 11.03 1.64
C LYS A 200 -24.49 10.37 2.91
N THR A 201 -23.32 9.76 2.83
CA THR A 201 -22.60 9.30 4.02
C THR A 201 -22.21 10.52 4.85
N GLN A 202 -22.62 10.53 6.12
CA GLN A 202 -22.31 11.63 7.04
C GLN A 202 -20.96 11.39 7.68
N VAL A 203 -19.95 12.19 7.36
CA VAL A 203 -18.58 11.97 7.83
C VAL A 203 -18.17 13.06 8.81
N LEU A 204 -17.81 12.65 10.02
CA LEU A 204 -17.13 13.52 11.00
C LEU A 204 -15.65 13.13 11.06
N VAL A 205 -14.74 14.09 10.96
CA VAL A 205 -13.29 13.85 11.08
C VAL A 205 -12.79 14.43 12.41
N LEU A 206 -12.27 13.57 13.28
CA LEU A 206 -11.66 13.96 14.55
C LEU A 206 -10.14 13.85 14.51
N GLY A 207 -9.49 14.98 14.82
CA GLY A 207 -8.06 15.08 15.09
C GLY A 207 -7.73 14.59 16.50
N MET A 208 -6.95 13.51 16.56
CA MET A 208 -6.49 12.88 17.80
C MET A 208 -5.10 13.40 18.18
N ILE A 209 -4.83 13.48 19.48
CA ILE A 209 -3.54 13.92 20.04
C ILE A 209 -2.74 12.76 20.64
N HIS A 210 -3.13 11.52 20.34
CA HIS A 210 -2.45 10.29 20.75
C HIS A 210 -2.23 10.22 22.27
N ASP A 211 -0.99 9.96 22.72
CA ASP A 211 -0.61 9.93 24.13
C ASP A 211 -1.01 11.21 24.90
N GLY A 212 -1.16 12.34 24.20
CA GLY A 212 -1.64 13.60 24.78
C GLY A 212 -3.03 13.49 25.44
N HIS A 213 -3.89 12.57 24.99
CA HIS A 213 -5.21 12.34 25.59
C HIS A 213 -5.14 11.84 27.04
N ARG A 214 -4.00 11.27 27.46
CA ARG A 214 -3.80 10.81 28.85
C ARG A 214 -3.55 11.98 29.81
N THR A 215 -3.10 13.12 29.30
CA THR A 215 -2.64 14.26 30.10
C THR A 215 -3.43 15.53 29.85
N SER A 216 -4.11 15.66 28.72
CA SER A 216 -4.91 16.83 28.39
C SER A 216 -6.16 16.92 29.28
N GLU A 217 -6.40 18.10 29.83
CA GLU A 217 -7.63 18.43 30.56
C GLU A 217 -8.75 18.87 29.60
N LEU A 218 -8.40 19.36 28.41
CA LEU A 218 -9.33 19.88 27.40
C LEU A 218 -9.79 18.81 26.40
N TRP A 219 -8.86 17.94 25.99
CA TRP A 219 -9.09 16.86 25.03
C TRP A 219 -8.64 15.52 25.60
N GLY A 220 -9.07 15.22 26.82
CA GLY A 220 -8.80 13.94 27.48
C GLY A 220 -9.64 12.79 26.92
N LEU A 221 -9.36 11.57 27.40
CA LEU A 221 -10.08 10.36 26.96
C LEU A 221 -11.58 10.41 27.24
N GLU A 222 -12.02 11.08 28.31
CA GLU A 222 -13.46 11.19 28.58
C GLU A 222 -14.15 12.10 27.56
N GLN A 223 -13.53 13.22 27.19
CA GLN A 223 -14.03 14.11 26.15
C GLN A 223 -14.11 13.40 24.79
N VAL A 224 -13.13 12.56 24.45
CA VAL A 224 -13.18 11.71 23.25
C VAL A 224 -14.38 10.74 23.33
N ARG A 225 -14.58 10.06 24.47
CA ARG A 225 -15.71 9.15 24.65
C ARG A 225 -17.06 9.86 24.53
N GLU A 226 -17.20 11.03 25.16
CA GLU A 226 -18.41 11.85 25.06
C GLU A 226 -18.69 12.28 23.62
N THR A 227 -17.66 12.73 22.89
CA THR A 227 -17.78 13.12 21.49
C THR A 227 -18.28 11.96 20.64
N ILE A 228 -17.71 10.75 20.80
CA ILE A 228 -18.16 9.54 20.10
C ILE A 228 -19.62 9.21 20.47
N ARG A 229 -20.01 9.30 21.75
CA ARG A 229 -21.39 9.06 22.19
C ARG A 229 -22.39 10.09 21.67
N ARG A 230 -21.99 11.36 21.54
CA ARG A 230 -22.81 12.44 20.96
C ARG A 230 -22.98 12.22 19.46
N PHE A 231 -21.91 11.83 18.77
CA PHE A 231 -21.94 11.58 17.34
C PHE A 231 -22.71 10.29 16.95
N ARG A 232 -22.62 9.23 17.76
CA ARG A 232 -23.22 7.91 17.50
C ARG A 232 -22.87 7.36 16.11
N PRO A 233 -21.60 7.03 15.86
CA PRO A 233 -21.20 6.46 14.58
C PRO A 233 -21.77 5.06 14.39
N GLU A 234 -22.04 4.67 13.15
CA GLU A 234 -22.23 3.28 12.72
C GLU A 234 -20.88 2.63 12.35
N ALA A 235 -19.90 3.44 11.93
CA ALA A 235 -18.54 3.01 11.63
C ALA A 235 -17.47 4.00 12.13
N ILE A 236 -16.34 3.49 12.59
CA ILE A 236 -15.15 4.28 12.91
C ILE A 236 -13.96 3.84 12.04
N LEU A 237 -13.44 4.76 11.23
CA LEU A 237 -12.24 4.57 10.43
C LEU A 237 -11.06 5.11 11.22
N CYS A 238 -10.15 4.21 11.63
CA CYS A 238 -9.14 4.53 12.63
C CYS A 238 -7.72 4.45 12.08
N GLU A 239 -6.79 5.19 12.70
CA GLU A 239 -5.35 5.12 12.41
C GLU A 239 -4.69 3.85 13.01
N ILE A 240 -5.28 2.68 12.75
CA ILE A 240 -4.71 1.38 13.04
C ILE A 240 -4.33 0.69 11.73
N PRO A 241 -3.13 0.10 11.62
CA PRO A 241 -2.77 -0.64 10.42
C PRO A 241 -3.61 -1.91 10.27
N PRO A 242 -4.13 -2.23 9.06
CA PRO A 242 -4.96 -3.42 8.83
C PRO A 242 -4.33 -4.72 9.32
N ASP A 243 -3.03 -4.89 9.11
CA ASP A 243 -2.26 -6.09 9.52
C ASP A 243 -2.12 -6.25 11.04
N ARG A 244 -2.50 -5.23 11.83
CA ARG A 244 -2.46 -5.24 13.30
C ARG A 244 -3.84 -5.35 13.93
N TRP A 245 -4.89 -5.02 13.19
CA TRP A 245 -6.23 -4.87 13.73
C TRP A 245 -6.80 -6.18 14.28
N GLU A 246 -6.75 -7.27 13.51
CA GLU A 246 -7.36 -8.53 13.90
C GLU A 246 -6.82 -9.02 15.25
N ARG A 247 -5.49 -9.02 15.39
CA ARG A 247 -4.82 -9.37 16.64
C ARG A 247 -5.21 -8.45 17.79
N ALA A 248 -5.18 -7.13 17.59
CA ALA A 248 -5.51 -6.18 18.66
C ALA A 248 -6.97 -6.30 19.12
N ARG A 249 -7.89 -6.47 18.17
CA ARG A 249 -9.32 -6.71 18.43
C ARG A 249 -9.51 -7.99 19.24
N GLU A 250 -8.88 -9.09 18.84
CA GLU A 250 -8.99 -10.38 19.54
C GLU A 250 -8.39 -10.36 20.95
N GLU A 251 -7.23 -9.71 21.12
CA GLU A 251 -6.63 -9.48 22.44
C GLU A 251 -7.63 -8.75 23.35
N PHE A 252 -8.17 -7.62 22.88
CA PHE A 252 -9.15 -6.85 23.64
C PHE A 252 -10.42 -7.65 23.91
N ASP A 253 -10.94 -8.37 22.92
CA ASP A 253 -12.12 -9.24 23.03
C ASP A 253 -11.98 -10.31 24.11
N ARG A 254 -10.77 -10.84 24.29
CA ARG A 254 -10.47 -11.83 25.30
C ARG A 254 -10.12 -11.25 26.68
N THR A 255 -9.33 -10.19 26.75
CA THR A 255 -8.71 -9.73 28.01
C THR A 255 -9.15 -8.35 28.46
N GLY A 256 -9.82 -7.58 27.60
CA GLY A 256 -10.11 -6.17 27.82
C GLY A 256 -8.89 -5.25 27.68
N THR A 257 -7.76 -5.76 27.17
CA THR A 257 -6.52 -5.01 26.98
C THR A 257 -5.89 -5.33 25.63
N VAL A 258 -5.04 -4.43 25.12
CA VAL A 258 -4.28 -4.64 23.88
C VAL A 258 -2.79 -4.61 24.19
N GLU A 259 -2.09 -5.69 23.86
CA GLU A 259 -0.63 -5.83 24.04
C GLU A 259 0.12 -5.64 22.72
N GLU A 260 -0.58 -5.65 21.58
CA GLU A 260 -0.02 -5.34 20.26
C GLU A 260 0.76 -4.01 20.33
N PRO A 261 2.11 -4.03 20.13
CA PRO A 261 2.96 -2.89 20.47
C PRO A 261 2.70 -1.59 19.69
N ARG A 262 2.12 -1.68 18.49
CA ARG A 262 1.80 -0.51 17.66
C ARG A 262 0.46 0.09 18.09
N VAL A 263 -0.54 -0.75 18.35
CA VAL A 263 -1.89 -0.31 18.72
C VAL A 263 -1.95 0.19 20.17
N ARG A 264 -1.23 -0.44 21.09
CA ARG A 264 -1.24 -0.05 22.52
C ARG A 264 -0.76 1.38 22.81
N ARG A 265 -0.16 2.05 21.82
CA ARG A 265 0.35 3.43 21.91
C ARG A 265 -0.73 4.49 21.65
N PHE A 266 -1.93 4.08 21.27
CA PHE A 266 -3.02 4.97 20.93
C PHE A 266 -4.12 4.85 21.99
N PRO A 267 -4.04 5.62 23.10
CA PRO A 267 -5.03 5.56 24.17
C PRO A 267 -6.45 5.84 23.69
N GLU A 268 -6.63 6.68 22.67
CA GLU A 268 -7.91 6.95 22.02
C GLU A 268 -8.56 5.67 21.46
N TYR A 269 -7.77 4.69 21.03
CA TYR A 269 -8.29 3.41 20.53
C TYR A 269 -8.51 2.40 21.64
N ILE A 270 -7.52 2.22 22.52
CA ILE A 270 -7.56 1.15 23.54
C ILE A 270 -8.44 1.50 24.73
N ASP A 271 -8.49 2.77 25.13
CA ASP A 271 -9.17 3.22 26.34
C ASP A 271 -10.50 3.93 26.03
N ALA A 272 -10.75 4.37 24.79
CA ALA A 272 -12.02 5.00 24.39
C ALA A 272 -12.78 4.21 23.32
N MET A 273 -12.23 4.08 22.11
CA MET A 273 -12.92 3.45 20.98
C MET A 273 -13.31 1.98 21.24
N LEU A 274 -12.38 1.13 21.65
CA LEU A 274 -12.64 -0.30 21.83
C LEU A 274 -13.67 -0.62 22.94
N PRO A 275 -13.63 0.04 24.12
CA PRO A 275 -14.72 -0.05 25.09
C PRO A 275 -16.07 0.40 24.51
N LEU A 276 -16.11 1.54 23.82
CA LEU A 276 -17.34 2.07 23.22
C LEU A 276 -17.88 1.22 22.08
N ARG A 277 -17.02 0.50 21.35
CA ARG A 277 -17.44 -0.45 20.31
C ARG A 277 -18.38 -1.51 20.88
N ARG A 278 -18.08 -2.01 22.09
CA ARG A 278 -18.95 -2.98 22.79
C ARG A 278 -20.24 -2.35 23.29
N GLU A 279 -20.20 -1.09 23.70
CA GLU A 279 -21.35 -0.35 24.23
C GLU A 279 -22.33 0.04 23.11
N LEU A 280 -21.81 0.57 22.00
CA LEU A 280 -22.58 1.22 20.94
C LEU A 280 -22.76 0.36 19.68
N GLY A 281 -21.94 -0.69 19.51
CA GLY A 281 -22.11 -1.66 18.42
C GLY A 281 -21.65 -1.20 17.03
N PHE A 282 -20.87 -0.13 16.93
CA PHE A 282 -20.30 0.33 15.65
C PHE A 282 -19.23 -0.62 15.11
N THR A 283 -19.02 -0.56 13.79
CA THR A 283 -17.93 -1.25 13.10
C THR A 283 -16.63 -0.44 13.17
N VAL A 284 -15.48 -1.11 13.08
CA VAL A 284 -14.16 -0.44 13.07
C VAL A 284 -13.39 -0.86 11.83
N GLU A 285 -12.97 0.12 11.05
CA GLU A 285 -12.23 -0.04 9.81
C GLU A 285 -10.79 0.48 9.99
N PRO A 286 -9.77 -0.40 10.00
CA PRO A 286 -8.38 0.02 10.15
C PRO A 286 -7.89 0.68 8.85
N CYS A 287 -7.51 1.95 8.93
CA CYS A 287 -7.19 2.77 7.75
C CYS A 287 -5.75 3.32 7.76
N ALA A 288 -4.87 2.85 8.64
CA ALA A 288 -3.47 3.29 8.61
C ALA A 288 -2.63 2.49 7.60
N ALA A 289 -2.15 3.13 6.53
CA ALA A 289 -1.20 2.52 5.60
C ALA A 289 0.24 2.41 6.16
N TRP A 290 0.46 2.81 7.42
CA TRP A 290 1.78 2.87 8.03
C TRP A 290 2.32 1.47 8.34
N THR A 291 3.41 1.07 7.66
CA THR A 291 4.08 -0.21 7.91
C THR A 291 5.33 -0.06 8.78
N LYS A 292 5.77 -1.18 9.39
CA LYS A 292 7.02 -1.20 10.17
C LYS A 292 8.22 -0.82 9.29
N GLU A 293 8.19 -1.19 8.03
CA GLU A 293 9.32 -1.02 7.15
C GLU A 293 9.39 0.38 6.53
N MET A 294 8.24 1.00 6.27
CA MET A 294 8.16 2.44 6.03
C MET A 294 8.80 3.22 7.18
N ASN A 295 8.46 2.87 8.43
CA ASN A 295 9.07 3.48 9.62
C ASN A 295 10.58 3.27 9.67
N ASP A 296 11.05 2.04 9.49
CA ASP A 296 12.47 1.72 9.56
C ASP A 296 13.27 2.45 8.47
N LEU A 297 12.71 2.56 7.26
CA LEU A 297 13.32 3.32 6.17
C LEU A 297 13.36 4.82 6.48
N ARG A 298 12.23 5.40 6.89
CA ARG A 298 12.12 6.81 7.27
C ARG A 298 13.16 7.16 8.32
N ASN A 299 13.25 6.37 9.38
CA ASN A 299 14.20 6.61 10.47
C ASN A 299 15.66 6.48 10.00
N ARG A 300 15.99 5.51 9.13
CA ARG A 300 17.33 5.41 8.54
C ARG A 300 17.67 6.62 7.67
N ARG A 301 16.72 7.09 6.85
CA ARG A 301 16.91 8.23 5.95
C ARG A 301 17.01 9.56 6.70
N LEU A 302 16.17 9.79 7.70
CA LEU A 302 16.29 10.96 8.57
C LEU A 302 17.65 10.99 9.29
N LYS A 303 18.10 9.84 9.83
CA LYS A 303 19.44 9.75 10.44
C LYS A 303 20.57 9.99 9.44
N ALA A 304 20.41 9.54 8.20
CA ALA A 304 21.39 9.80 7.14
C ALA A 304 21.38 11.28 6.74
N LEU A 305 20.21 11.93 6.67
CA LEU A 305 20.09 13.36 6.41
C LEU A 305 20.87 14.18 7.43
N GLU A 306 20.87 13.79 8.70
CA GLU A 306 21.64 14.46 9.76
C GLU A 306 23.16 14.32 9.60
N THR A 307 23.64 13.16 9.13
CA THR A 307 25.05 12.77 9.27
C THR A 307 25.84 12.68 7.96
N ASP A 308 25.18 12.47 6.82
CA ASP A 308 25.85 12.31 5.52
C ASP A 308 26.27 13.68 4.95
N PRO A 309 27.58 13.91 4.71
CA PRO A 309 28.05 15.15 4.07
C PRO A 309 27.47 15.38 2.68
N ARG A 310 27.10 14.31 1.95
CA ARG A 310 26.50 14.41 0.61
C ARG A 310 25.11 15.03 0.64
N LEU A 311 24.44 14.98 1.79
CA LEU A 311 23.10 15.53 1.99
C LEU A 311 23.10 16.92 2.63
N ALA A 312 24.28 17.55 2.81
CA ALA A 312 24.41 18.84 3.48
C ALA A 312 23.53 19.94 2.85
N ALA A 313 23.55 20.05 1.52
CA ALA A 313 22.74 21.05 0.82
C ALA A 313 21.23 20.83 1.01
N LEU A 314 20.76 19.58 1.02
CA LEU A 314 19.36 19.25 1.28
C LEU A 314 18.97 19.62 2.72
N ARG A 315 19.82 19.23 3.69
CA ARG A 315 19.61 19.52 5.11
C ARG A 315 19.58 21.03 5.39
N GLU A 316 20.51 21.79 4.83
CA GLU A 316 20.55 23.25 4.99
C GLU A 316 19.31 23.92 4.38
N ALA A 317 18.88 23.50 3.19
CA ALA A 317 17.68 24.04 2.56
C ALA A 317 16.40 23.72 3.34
N TYR A 318 16.31 22.50 3.88
CA TYR A 318 15.20 22.06 4.73
C TYR A 318 15.11 22.89 6.01
N HIS A 319 16.20 22.99 6.78
CA HIS A 319 16.20 23.77 8.03
C HIS A 319 15.96 25.26 7.81
N ALA A 320 16.52 25.85 6.75
CA ALA A 320 16.25 27.26 6.42
C ALA A 320 14.77 27.51 6.05
N ALA A 321 14.05 26.48 5.58
CA ALA A 321 12.61 26.55 5.36
C ALA A 321 11.82 26.36 6.66
N GLU A 322 12.22 25.40 7.51
CA GLU A 322 11.63 25.20 8.85
C GLU A 322 11.73 26.47 9.71
N GLU A 323 12.90 27.11 9.79
CA GLU A 323 13.10 28.34 10.59
C GLU A 323 12.14 29.47 10.18
N LYS A 324 11.86 29.62 8.89
CA LYS A 324 10.92 30.64 8.39
C LYS A 324 9.49 30.32 8.77
N VAL A 325 9.12 29.04 8.72
CA VAL A 325 7.80 28.57 9.14
C VAL A 325 7.65 28.73 10.64
N GLU A 326 8.61 28.27 11.44
CA GLU A 326 8.62 28.41 12.90
C GLU A 326 8.46 29.87 13.33
N ALA A 327 9.21 30.80 12.72
CA ALA A 327 9.08 32.23 13.02
C ALA A 327 7.67 32.78 12.72
N ARG A 328 7.03 32.30 11.65
CA ARG A 328 5.64 32.67 11.31
C ARG A 328 4.64 32.05 12.30
N LEU A 329 4.85 30.80 12.68
CA LEU A 329 3.99 30.06 13.61
C LEU A 329 4.09 30.62 15.04
N ALA A 330 5.26 31.10 15.46
CA ALA A 330 5.47 31.74 16.76
C ALA A 330 4.74 33.08 16.90
N ALA A 331 4.46 33.77 15.79
CA ALA A 331 3.70 35.00 15.77
C ALA A 331 2.17 34.78 15.93
N ASP A 332 1.70 33.55 15.81
CA ASP A 332 0.28 33.18 15.90
C ASP A 332 0.08 31.92 16.77
N PRO A 333 0.29 32.00 18.10
CA PRO A 333 0.20 30.83 18.97
C PRO A 333 -1.23 30.28 19.08
N ILE A 334 -1.32 28.98 19.33
CA ILE A 334 -2.57 28.25 19.53
C ILE A 334 -2.49 27.38 20.80
N VAL A 335 -3.64 26.98 21.34
CA VAL A 335 -3.71 25.94 22.39
C VAL A 335 -3.78 24.60 21.67
N GLU A 336 -2.67 23.86 21.68
CA GLU A 336 -2.47 22.68 20.83
C GLU A 336 -3.37 21.49 21.18
N ASP A 337 -3.88 21.44 22.41
CA ASP A 337 -4.75 20.37 22.91
C ASP A 337 -6.20 20.83 23.13
N ASP A 338 -6.57 22.05 22.73
CA ASP A 338 -7.98 22.48 22.75
C ASP A 338 -8.71 21.87 21.54
N PRO A 339 -9.76 21.05 21.76
CA PRO A 339 -10.45 20.41 20.66
C PRO A 339 -11.11 21.40 19.70
N ARG A 340 -11.61 22.55 20.17
CA ARG A 340 -12.20 23.56 19.28
C ARG A 340 -11.15 24.19 18.38
N VAL A 341 -9.91 24.32 18.88
CA VAL A 341 -8.77 24.78 18.09
C VAL A 341 -8.36 23.71 17.10
N ILE A 342 -8.10 22.48 17.54
CA ILE A 342 -7.69 21.35 16.70
C ILE A 342 -8.64 21.18 15.50
N HIS A 343 -9.95 21.31 15.72
CA HIS A 343 -10.96 21.10 14.67
C HIS A 343 -11.33 22.37 13.89
N SER A 344 -10.57 23.47 14.05
CA SER A 344 -10.77 24.70 13.29
C SER A 344 -9.97 24.74 11.98
N ALA A 345 -10.47 25.50 10.99
CA ALA A 345 -9.74 25.76 9.75
C ALA A 345 -8.37 26.42 10.00
N ARG A 346 -8.25 27.25 11.04
CA ARG A 346 -6.99 27.88 11.44
C ARG A 346 -5.94 26.85 11.84
N TYR A 347 -6.33 25.77 12.51
CA TYR A 347 -5.40 24.68 12.85
C TYR A 347 -4.97 23.93 11.59
N ASP A 348 -5.90 23.63 10.68
CA ASP A 348 -5.59 22.95 9.42
C ASP A 348 -4.58 23.73 8.56
N GLU A 349 -4.82 25.03 8.35
CA GLU A 349 -3.90 25.92 7.64
C GLU A 349 -2.52 26.00 8.31
N ARG A 350 -2.50 25.99 9.65
CA ARG A 350 -1.27 26.02 10.43
C ARG A 350 -0.48 24.72 10.26
N THR A 351 -1.14 23.58 10.36
CA THR A 351 -0.54 22.25 10.20
C THR A 351 0.00 22.04 8.78
N GLU A 352 -0.74 22.46 7.76
CA GLU A 352 -0.27 22.40 6.36
C GLU A 352 1.00 23.24 6.19
N LEU A 353 1.02 24.46 6.76
CA LEU A 353 2.20 25.32 6.74
C LEU A 353 3.39 24.69 7.47
N GLU A 354 3.15 24.11 8.65
CA GLU A 354 4.16 23.42 9.48
C GLU A 354 4.81 22.25 8.74
N LEU A 355 4.02 21.45 8.04
CA LEU A 355 4.48 20.24 7.35
C LEU A 355 4.98 20.53 5.92
N GLY A 356 4.71 21.72 5.38
CA GLY A 356 5.10 22.14 4.03
C GLY A 356 6.60 22.00 3.72
N PRO A 357 7.54 22.37 4.62
CA PRO A 357 8.95 22.09 4.43
C PRO A 357 9.26 20.58 4.33
N TYR A 358 8.66 19.76 5.20
CA TYR A 358 8.88 18.31 5.18
C TYR A 358 8.39 17.71 3.87
N ASP A 359 7.18 18.06 3.45
CA ASP A 359 6.61 17.59 2.18
C ASP A 359 7.50 18.00 1.00
N ARG A 360 7.82 19.29 0.89
CA ARG A 360 8.58 19.83 -0.26
C ARG A 360 9.97 19.24 -0.41
N PHE A 361 10.70 19.11 0.70
CA PHE A 361 12.12 18.74 0.66
C PHE A 361 12.36 17.26 0.93
N LEU A 362 11.55 16.66 1.82
CA LEU A 362 11.81 15.34 2.33
C LEU A 362 10.89 14.27 1.77
N ASP A 363 9.69 14.56 1.25
CA ASP A 363 8.76 13.51 0.79
C ASP A 363 9.41 12.54 -0.20
N ARG A 364 9.97 13.07 -1.29
CA ARG A 364 10.68 12.27 -2.30
C ARG A 364 11.91 11.57 -1.74
N TYR A 365 12.65 12.23 -0.85
CA TYR A 365 13.86 11.66 -0.26
C TYR A 365 13.52 10.49 0.68
N ILE A 366 12.49 10.64 1.52
CA ILE A 366 11.99 9.65 2.47
C ILE A 366 11.31 8.49 1.74
N GLY A 367 10.64 8.75 0.62
CA GLY A 367 10.00 7.73 -0.22
C GLY A 367 8.64 7.30 0.35
N PRO A 368 8.33 5.99 0.45
CA PRO A 368 7.00 5.52 0.87
C PRO A 368 6.52 6.01 2.25
N GLY A 369 7.43 6.38 3.16
CA GLY A 369 7.11 6.97 4.46
C GLY A 369 7.10 8.51 4.47
N GLY A 370 7.17 9.15 3.29
CA GLY A 370 7.03 10.59 3.13
C GLY A 370 5.60 11.05 3.43
N TRP A 371 5.43 12.33 3.75
CA TRP A 371 4.16 12.88 4.21
C TRP A 371 3.03 12.79 3.18
N THR A 372 3.29 13.11 1.92
CA THR A 372 2.29 12.99 0.86
C THR A 372 2.00 11.51 0.58
N GLN A 373 3.03 10.67 0.53
CA GLN A 373 2.85 9.25 0.20
C GLN A 373 2.03 8.51 1.26
N ILE A 374 2.30 8.78 2.53
CA ILE A 374 1.57 8.13 3.61
C ILE A 374 0.10 8.56 3.64
N ASN A 375 -0.19 9.84 3.47
CA ASN A 375 -1.56 10.33 3.47
C ASN A 375 -2.36 9.78 2.28
N ARG A 376 -1.75 9.64 1.09
CA ARG A 376 -2.36 8.91 -0.03
C ARG A 376 -2.70 7.47 0.34
N GLY A 377 -1.80 6.77 1.01
CA GLY A 377 -2.05 5.42 1.49
C GLY A 377 -3.18 5.35 2.52
N HIS A 378 -3.20 6.27 3.49
CA HIS A 378 -4.28 6.38 4.47
C HIS A 378 -5.62 6.58 3.79
N PHE A 379 -5.69 7.54 2.87
CA PHE A 379 -6.94 7.90 2.23
C PHE A 379 -7.45 6.83 1.26
N ALA A 380 -6.58 6.09 0.59
CA ALA A 380 -7.01 4.94 -0.21
C ALA A 380 -7.75 3.89 0.64
N LEU A 381 -7.33 3.67 1.89
CA LEU A 381 -8.03 2.79 2.82
C LEU A 381 -9.33 3.41 3.33
N ILE A 382 -9.33 4.72 3.62
CA ILE A 382 -10.53 5.47 4.01
C ILE A 382 -11.59 5.43 2.91
N GLU A 383 -11.21 5.70 1.66
CA GLU A 383 -12.07 5.68 0.48
C GLU A 383 -12.73 4.31 0.31
N ALA A 384 -11.93 3.24 0.35
CA ALA A 384 -12.44 1.88 0.25
C ALA A 384 -13.40 1.53 1.41
N ALA A 385 -13.15 2.05 2.61
CA ALA A 385 -14.05 1.87 3.76
C ALA A 385 -15.35 2.67 3.61
N LEU A 386 -15.30 3.93 3.17
CA LEU A 386 -16.49 4.74 2.90
C LEU A 386 -17.41 4.10 1.85
N ASP A 387 -16.84 3.43 0.84
CA ASP A 387 -17.62 2.68 -0.15
C ASP A 387 -18.41 1.51 0.45
N ARG A 388 -17.96 0.95 1.59
CA ARG A 388 -18.68 -0.09 2.35
C ARG A 388 -19.73 0.48 3.31
N HIS A 389 -19.60 1.76 3.68
CA HIS A 389 -20.42 2.44 4.68
C HIS A 389 -21.27 3.57 4.06
N ARG A 390 -21.84 3.32 2.87
CA ARG A 390 -22.67 4.30 2.16
C ARG A 390 -23.95 4.61 2.94
N GLY A 391 -24.26 5.90 3.09
CA GLY A 391 -25.45 6.39 3.81
C GLY A 391 -25.39 6.25 5.34
N GLU A 392 -24.27 5.79 5.89
CA GLU A 392 -24.05 5.68 7.34
C GLU A 392 -23.45 6.98 7.94
N ARG A 393 -23.43 7.09 9.27
CA ARG A 393 -22.63 8.10 9.99
C ARG A 393 -21.28 7.49 10.33
N VAL A 394 -20.27 8.01 9.65
CA VAL A 394 -18.91 7.52 9.73
C VAL A 394 -18.05 8.51 10.49
N LEU A 395 -17.33 8.02 11.49
CA LEU A 395 -16.35 8.80 12.23
C LEU A 395 -14.94 8.43 11.75
N ILE A 396 -14.18 9.39 11.25
CA ILE A 396 -12.77 9.19 10.93
C ILE A 396 -11.95 9.74 12.09
N THR A 397 -11.06 8.91 12.65
CA THR A 397 -10.19 9.28 13.77
C THR A 397 -8.73 9.06 13.37
N PHE A 398 -7.98 10.14 13.24
CA PHE A 398 -6.56 10.14 12.87
C PHE A 398 -5.82 11.19 13.71
N GLY A 399 -4.50 11.05 13.83
CA GLY A 399 -3.65 12.10 14.39
C GLY A 399 -3.96 13.46 13.76
N ALA A 400 -4.07 14.50 14.58
CA ALA A 400 -4.54 15.82 14.17
C ALA A 400 -3.75 16.39 12.96
N GLY A 401 -2.48 16.02 12.83
CA GLY A 401 -1.64 16.38 11.68
C GLY A 401 -2.19 15.92 10.32
N HIS A 402 -2.94 14.81 10.26
CA HIS A 402 -3.50 14.25 9.03
C HIS A 402 -4.86 14.86 8.64
N LYS A 403 -5.50 15.60 9.55
CA LYS A 403 -6.91 16.01 9.41
C LYS A 403 -7.15 16.86 8.17
N TYR A 404 -6.33 17.88 7.94
CA TYR A 404 -6.49 18.78 6.79
C TYR A 404 -6.47 18.02 5.46
N TRP A 405 -5.56 17.04 5.33
CA TRP A 405 -5.39 16.24 4.12
C TRP A 405 -6.60 15.35 3.86
N ILE A 406 -7.12 14.71 4.92
CA ILE A 406 -8.34 13.90 4.84
C ILE A 406 -9.53 14.78 4.43
N LEU A 407 -9.70 15.95 5.04
CA LEU A 407 -10.79 16.88 4.71
C LEU A 407 -10.75 17.35 3.26
N GLU A 408 -9.55 17.69 2.74
CA GLU A 408 -9.36 18.10 1.35
C GLU A 408 -9.84 17.02 0.38
N HIS A 409 -9.44 15.77 0.59
CA HIS A 409 -9.78 14.66 -0.31
C HIS A 409 -11.22 14.17 -0.12
N LEU A 410 -11.79 14.26 1.09
CA LEU A 410 -13.23 14.03 1.28
C LEU A 410 -14.07 15.06 0.53
N ALA A 411 -13.60 16.29 0.35
CA ALA A 411 -14.34 17.32 -0.39
C ALA A 411 -14.50 16.97 -1.89
N GLU A 412 -13.65 16.06 -2.40
CA GLU A 412 -13.74 15.53 -3.77
C GLU A 412 -14.82 14.44 -3.91
N ARG A 413 -15.37 13.93 -2.78
CA ARG A 413 -16.39 12.87 -2.75
C ARG A 413 -17.81 13.44 -2.74
N PRO A 414 -18.54 13.43 -3.87
CA PRO A 414 -19.87 14.03 -3.94
C PRO A 414 -20.92 13.28 -3.11
N ASP A 415 -20.67 12.01 -2.81
CA ASP A 415 -21.50 11.11 -1.99
C ASP A 415 -21.28 11.26 -0.48
N VAL A 416 -20.35 12.13 -0.06
CA VAL A 416 -20.07 12.42 1.35
C VAL A 416 -20.62 13.79 1.73
N GLU A 417 -21.19 13.86 2.94
CA GLU A 417 -21.48 15.11 3.67
C GLU A 417 -20.46 15.21 4.82
N ILE A 418 -19.52 16.15 4.71
CA ILE A 418 -18.57 16.43 5.80
C ILE A 418 -19.28 17.28 6.85
N LEU A 419 -19.32 16.79 8.09
CA LEU A 419 -19.97 17.45 9.20
C LEU A 419 -18.98 18.33 9.99
N ASP A 420 -19.48 19.47 10.48
CA ASP A 420 -18.77 20.29 11.46
C ASP A 420 -18.61 19.53 12.78
N ALA A 421 -17.41 19.53 13.33
CA ALA A 421 -17.09 18.89 14.59
C ALA A 421 -17.60 19.67 15.80
N GLU A 422 -17.65 21.01 15.72
CA GLU A 422 -17.95 21.89 16.87
C GLU A 422 -19.18 21.47 17.69
N PRO A 423 -20.32 21.06 17.09
CA PRO A 423 -21.50 20.63 17.84
C PRO A 423 -21.32 19.37 18.69
N PHE A 424 -20.31 18.56 18.40
CA PHE A 424 -20.04 17.28 19.07
C PHE A 424 -18.94 17.38 20.12
N LEU A 425 -18.10 18.42 20.06
CA LEU A 425 -16.99 18.63 20.97
C LEU A 425 -17.46 19.00 22.39
N PRO A 426 -16.66 18.70 23.44
CA PRO A 426 -17.00 18.89 24.86
C PRO A 426 -17.39 20.32 25.25
#